data_AF-A0A2E8B3F2-F1
#
_entry.id   AF-A0A2E8B3F2-F1
#
_cell.length_a   1.000
_cell.length_b   1.000
_cell.length_c   1.000
_cell.angle_alpha   90.00
_cell.angle_beta   90.00
_cell.angle_gamma   90.00
#
_symmetry.space_group_name_H-M   'P 1'
#
loop_
_entity.id
_entity.type
_entity.pdbx_description
1 polymer ?
#
loop_
_entity_poly.entity_id
_entity_poly.type
_entity_poly.pdbx_seq_one_letter_code
_entity_poly.pdbx_strand_id
1 'polypeptide(L)'
;MPIEFPCSGCQQLLRTADGTAGKQAQCPECSQIQTVPSAGSPSSMTADSGYAASPESDSFEAVPGGSVANPDRAPAFELSSTEMGFSTGEGTLQPTRIEFGEIFSRTWERFSAQLGTCVLFVFCLAGVHCAAWYISTEATGMLAAAGEQWGEPTMVKLIPMASLVWSLFVGSFVTCITVRFGLNLLHRRPSPLGDMWKVGPYFLRVLLLHVLIFVVVAAASVVCALPVGIAASTQDDTAMLIGATISGVLAIPAIMFAFIYGYGILLAGFFIVDQENDVLESLRNSIRYMYGNKLTAFCIKFVVGGLTALILLLTCGLALVFAPSYYALLMAVIYLSATGQWRAELPGPSKDLSQTSI
;
A
#
# COMPACT_ATOMS: atom_id res chain seq x y z
N MET A 1 32.55 -14.22 -20.85
CA MET A 1 31.62 -14.84 -19.89
C MET A 1 31.25 -13.75 -18.88
N PRO A 2 29.96 -13.43 -18.70
CA PRO A 2 29.54 -12.34 -17.81
C PRO A 2 30.17 -12.47 -16.42
N ILE A 3 30.67 -11.36 -15.88
CA ILE A 3 31.29 -11.32 -14.55
C ILE A 3 30.16 -11.21 -13.52
N GLU A 4 30.06 -12.20 -12.64
CA GLU A 4 29.08 -12.24 -11.56
C GLU A 4 29.80 -11.96 -10.23
N PHE A 5 29.38 -10.93 -9.49
CA PHE A 5 29.92 -10.65 -8.16
C PHE A 5 28.84 -10.09 -7.23
N PRO A 6 28.89 -10.39 -5.91
CA PRO A 6 27.94 -9.86 -4.95
C PRO A 6 28.20 -8.39 -4.64
N CYS A 7 27.13 -7.61 -4.53
CA CYS A 7 27.17 -6.22 -4.09
C CYS A 7 27.59 -6.11 -2.61
N SER A 8 28.60 -5.30 -2.26
CA SER A 8 29.01 -5.07 -0.86
C SER A 8 27.97 -4.33 0.00
N GLY A 9 26.97 -3.67 -0.60
CA GLY A 9 25.91 -2.96 0.11
C GLY A 9 24.67 -3.80 0.40
N CYS A 10 24.17 -4.55 -0.59
CA CYS A 10 22.92 -5.32 -0.49
C CYS A 10 23.06 -6.83 -0.74
N GLN A 11 24.29 -7.32 -0.97
CA GLN A 11 24.62 -8.72 -1.30
C GLN A 11 23.95 -9.29 -2.56
N GLN A 12 23.21 -8.49 -3.32
CA GLN A 12 22.62 -8.92 -4.59
C GLN A 12 23.68 -9.27 -5.63
N LEU A 13 23.47 -10.36 -6.36
CA LEU A 13 24.35 -10.83 -7.43
C LEU A 13 24.26 -9.89 -8.65
N LEU A 14 25.33 -9.15 -8.92
CA LEU A 14 25.43 -8.23 -10.06
C LEU A 14 26.02 -8.97 -11.26
N ARG A 15 25.37 -8.85 -12.42
CA ARG A 15 25.87 -9.35 -13.71
C ARG A 15 26.34 -8.17 -14.55
N THR A 16 27.64 -8.10 -14.85
CA THR A 16 28.17 -7.07 -15.75
C THR A 16 28.70 -7.69 -17.05
N ALA A 17 28.63 -6.91 -18.14
CA ALA A 17 29.12 -7.34 -19.44
C ALA A 17 30.64 -7.56 -19.42
N ASP A 18 31.08 -8.51 -20.25
CA ASP A 18 32.49 -8.77 -20.50
C ASP A 18 33.25 -7.48 -20.87
N GLY A 19 34.42 -7.26 -20.24
CA GLY A 19 35.24 -6.07 -20.47
C GLY A 19 34.96 -4.85 -19.58
N THR A 20 34.15 -5.03 -18.52
CA THR A 20 33.92 -4.00 -17.49
C THR A 20 34.79 -4.15 -16.24
N ALA A 21 35.74 -5.10 -16.23
CA ALA A 21 36.69 -5.29 -15.14
C ALA A 21 37.44 -3.97 -14.82
N GLY A 22 37.46 -3.59 -13.54
CA GLY A 22 38.08 -2.34 -13.07
C GLY A 22 37.26 -1.06 -13.31
N LYS A 23 36.10 -1.13 -13.97
CA LYS A 23 35.17 0.02 -14.10
C LYS A 23 34.21 0.09 -12.91
N GLN A 24 33.72 1.30 -12.65
CA GLN A 24 32.68 1.54 -11.66
C GLN A 24 31.33 1.08 -12.21
N ALA A 25 30.67 0.16 -11.51
CA ALA A 25 29.31 -0.29 -11.78
C ALA A 25 28.40 0.16 -10.64
N GLN A 26 27.23 0.69 -11.00
CA GLN A 26 26.19 1.07 -10.03
C GLN A 26 25.23 -0.09 -9.84
N CYS A 27 24.95 -0.46 -8.60
CA CYS A 27 23.97 -1.48 -8.29
C CYS A 27 22.54 -0.97 -8.57
N PRO A 28 21.69 -1.67 -9.35
CA PRO A 28 20.33 -1.23 -9.63
C PRO A 28 19.42 -1.29 -8.40
N GLU A 29 19.76 -2.13 -7.41
CA GLU A 29 18.95 -2.32 -6.20
C GLU A 29 19.25 -1.31 -5.09
N CYS A 30 20.53 -1.00 -4.84
CA CYS A 30 20.93 -0.12 -3.73
C CYS A 30 21.62 1.18 -4.16
N SER A 31 21.83 1.39 -5.46
CA SER A 31 22.57 2.54 -6.02
C SER A 31 24.02 2.69 -5.53
N GLN A 32 24.57 1.71 -4.82
CA GLN A 32 25.97 1.69 -4.40
C GLN A 32 26.88 1.52 -5.61
N ILE A 33 27.89 2.38 -5.74
CA ILE A 33 28.89 2.32 -6.80
C ILE A 33 30.05 1.43 -6.34
N GLN A 34 30.35 0.38 -7.09
CA GLN A 34 31.40 -0.60 -6.77
C GLN A 34 32.26 -0.93 -7.99
N THR A 35 33.52 -1.23 -7.74
CA THR A 35 34.48 -1.60 -8.78
C THR A 35 34.34 -3.07 -9.12
N VAL A 36 34.15 -3.40 -10.40
CA VAL A 36 34.04 -4.78 -10.88
C VAL A 36 35.35 -5.55 -10.63
N PRO A 37 35.35 -6.64 -9.84
CA PRO A 37 36.54 -7.44 -9.59
C PRO A 37 37.07 -8.06 -10.89
N SER A 38 38.38 -7.97 -11.11
CA SER A 38 39.02 -8.67 -12.24
C SER A 38 39.17 -10.15 -11.89
N ALA A 39 38.71 -11.04 -12.77
CA ALA A 39 38.88 -12.48 -12.61
C ALA A 39 40.37 -12.83 -12.70
N GLY A 40 41.04 -12.84 -11.55
CA GLY A 40 42.47 -13.07 -11.46
C GLY A 40 43.09 -12.66 -10.12
N SER A 41 42.57 -13.18 -9.00
CA SER A 41 43.39 -13.57 -7.83
C SER A 41 42.54 -14.25 -6.76
N PRO A 42 42.83 -15.52 -6.41
CA PRO A 42 42.32 -16.14 -5.19
C PRO A 42 43.01 -15.54 -3.96
N SER A 43 42.26 -15.39 -2.87
CA SER A 43 42.80 -15.10 -1.54
C SER A 43 43.85 -16.13 -1.13
N SER A 44 45.04 -15.65 -0.77
CA SER A 44 45.97 -16.38 0.10
C SER A 44 46.42 -15.43 1.22
N MET A 45 45.80 -15.55 2.38
CA MET A 45 46.52 -15.44 3.64
C MET A 45 47.33 -16.73 3.79
N THR A 46 48.66 -16.65 3.85
CA THR A 46 49.51 -17.21 4.93
C THR A 46 50.98 -17.26 4.50
N ALA A 47 51.79 -16.69 5.39
CA ALA A 47 53.08 -17.17 5.88
C ALA A 47 54.22 -17.49 4.89
N ASP A 48 55.31 -16.79 5.19
CA ASP A 48 56.64 -16.86 4.63
C ASP A 48 57.31 -18.23 4.82
N SER A 49 58.23 -18.45 3.90
CA SER A 49 59.08 -19.58 3.51
C SER A 49 59.80 -20.41 4.58
N GLY A 50 60.02 -21.70 4.25
CA GLY A 50 61.16 -22.47 4.76
C GLY A 50 61.06 -23.99 4.65
N TYR A 51 61.96 -24.59 3.86
CA TYR A 51 62.49 -25.97 3.93
C TYR A 51 61.86 -27.13 3.11
N ALA A 52 62.53 -27.38 1.96
CA ALA A 52 63.22 -28.62 1.53
C ALA A 52 62.50 -29.97 1.28
N ALA A 53 62.92 -30.55 0.13
CA ALA A 53 63.11 -31.96 -0.23
C ALA A 53 62.01 -32.73 -1.01
N SER A 54 62.43 -33.18 -2.21
CA SER A 54 61.88 -34.20 -3.14
C SER A 54 62.07 -35.65 -2.59
N PRO A 55 61.75 -36.77 -3.31
CA PRO A 55 60.80 -37.06 -4.42
C PRO A 55 60.02 -38.41 -4.19
N GLU A 56 59.51 -39.04 -5.26
CA GLU A 56 59.07 -40.46 -5.44
C GLU A 56 57.58 -40.76 -5.19
N SER A 57 56.76 -40.87 -6.25
CA SER A 57 56.47 -42.07 -7.09
C SER A 57 55.59 -43.12 -6.40
N ASP A 58 54.35 -43.26 -6.83
CA ASP A 58 53.93 -44.48 -7.54
C ASP A 58 52.49 -44.38 -8.06
N SER A 59 52.35 -44.71 -9.32
CA SER A 59 51.11 -44.99 -10.03
C SER A 59 50.59 -46.37 -9.66
N PHE A 60 49.32 -46.53 -9.27
CA PHE A 60 48.62 -47.80 -9.51
C PHE A 60 47.13 -47.61 -9.84
N GLU A 61 46.81 -48.21 -10.97
CA GLU A 61 45.59 -48.57 -11.68
C GLU A 61 44.21 -48.56 -10.97
N ALA A 62 43.21 -48.21 -11.78
CA ALA A 62 41.80 -48.47 -11.56
C ALA A 62 41.44 -49.94 -11.86
N VAL A 63 40.63 -50.55 -10.99
CA VAL A 63 39.86 -51.78 -11.28
C VAL A 63 38.43 -51.62 -10.75
N PRO A 64 37.40 -52.08 -11.48
CA PRO A 64 35.99 -51.76 -11.21
C PRO A 64 35.28 -52.84 -10.37
N GLY A 65 34.21 -52.42 -9.69
CA GLY A 65 33.07 -53.28 -9.31
C GLY A 65 33.27 -54.20 -8.10
N GLY A 66 32.72 -53.81 -6.95
CA GLY A 66 32.56 -54.70 -5.79
C GLY A 66 32.21 -53.95 -4.51
N SER A 67 31.04 -54.26 -3.94
CA SER A 67 30.40 -53.57 -2.81
C SER A 67 31.26 -53.44 -1.55
N VAL A 68 31.35 -52.22 -1.00
CA VAL A 68 31.58 -52.02 0.43
C VAL A 68 30.45 -51.17 0.97
N ALA A 69 29.56 -51.81 1.75
CA ALA A 69 28.56 -51.12 2.54
C ALA A 69 29.30 -50.30 3.61
N ASN A 70 29.18 -48.97 3.54
CA ASN A 70 29.71 -48.08 4.55
C ASN A 70 28.81 -48.13 5.81
N PRO A 71 29.30 -48.57 6.98
CA PRO A 71 28.51 -48.70 8.20
C PRO A 71 28.02 -47.36 8.78
N ASP A 72 28.55 -46.22 8.31
CA ASP A 72 28.22 -44.88 8.80
C ASP A 72 27.42 -44.02 7.80
N ARG A 73 26.63 -44.66 6.92
CA ARG A 73 25.71 -43.91 6.05
C ARG A 73 24.51 -43.43 6.88
N ALA A 74 24.51 -42.14 7.25
CA ALA A 74 23.31 -41.46 7.74
C ALA A 74 22.12 -41.73 6.79
N PRO A 75 20.89 -41.93 7.30
CA PRO A 75 19.77 -42.34 6.47
C PRO A 75 19.62 -41.35 5.32
N ALA A 76 19.65 -41.87 4.10
CA ALA A 76 19.28 -41.09 2.93
C ALA A 76 17.86 -40.62 3.19
N PHE A 77 17.71 -39.33 3.50
CA PHE A 77 16.41 -38.69 3.43
C PHE A 77 16.00 -38.87 1.98
N GLU A 78 15.05 -39.77 1.74
CA GLU A 78 14.34 -39.82 0.48
C GLU A 78 13.75 -38.42 0.32
N LEU A 79 14.40 -37.60 -0.50
CA LEU A 79 13.74 -36.50 -1.17
C LEU A 79 12.67 -37.17 -2.02
N SER A 80 11.54 -37.46 -1.37
CA SER A 80 10.26 -37.50 -2.04
C SER A 80 10.27 -36.24 -2.90
N SER A 81 10.34 -36.45 -4.20
CA SER A 81 9.99 -35.47 -5.21
C SER A 81 8.48 -35.21 -5.10
N THR A 82 8.02 -34.83 -3.91
CA THR A 82 6.96 -33.86 -3.77
C THR A 82 7.51 -32.69 -4.53
N GLU A 83 6.95 -32.47 -5.72
CA GLU A 83 7.20 -31.34 -6.57
C GLU A 83 7.38 -30.11 -5.67
N MET A 84 8.64 -29.75 -5.44
CA MET A 84 8.98 -28.41 -5.01
C MET A 84 8.60 -27.58 -6.21
N GLY A 85 7.31 -27.22 -6.24
CA GLY A 85 6.83 -26.09 -7.00
C GLY A 85 7.76 -24.96 -6.62
N PHE A 86 8.64 -24.65 -7.56
CA PHE A 86 9.48 -23.48 -7.52
C PHE A 86 8.49 -22.32 -7.49
N SER A 87 8.13 -21.87 -6.29
CA SER A 87 7.36 -20.66 -6.12
C SER A 87 8.29 -19.54 -6.56
N THR A 88 8.24 -19.20 -7.84
CA THR A 88 8.48 -17.84 -8.29
C THR A 88 7.66 -16.96 -7.35
N GLY A 89 8.34 -16.24 -6.46
CA GLY A 89 7.74 -15.49 -5.36
C GLY A 89 6.89 -14.32 -5.86
N GLU A 90 5.72 -14.62 -6.41
CA GLU A 90 4.54 -13.77 -6.28
C GLU A 90 3.93 -14.12 -4.92
N GLY A 91 4.03 -13.21 -3.96
CA GLY A 91 3.43 -13.38 -2.64
C GLY A 91 1.93 -13.62 -2.79
N THR A 92 1.51 -14.88 -2.70
CA THR A 92 0.09 -15.26 -2.80
C THR A 92 -0.65 -14.61 -1.65
N LEU A 93 -1.46 -13.61 -1.97
CA LEU A 93 -2.28 -12.91 -1.01
C LEU A 93 -3.19 -13.92 -0.29
N GLN A 94 -3.15 -13.92 1.04
CA GLN A 94 -3.97 -14.81 1.85
C GLN A 94 -4.88 -13.99 2.76
N PRO A 95 -6.21 -14.21 2.72
CA PRO A 95 -7.12 -13.52 3.63
C PRO A 95 -6.80 -13.85 5.09
N THR A 96 -6.47 -12.82 5.87
CA THR A 96 -6.16 -12.97 7.30
C THR A 96 -7.11 -12.16 8.17
N ARG A 97 -7.37 -12.64 9.39
CA ARG A 97 -8.17 -11.89 10.37
C ARG A 97 -7.36 -10.76 10.99
N ILE A 98 -8.02 -9.63 11.16
CA ILE A 98 -7.44 -8.43 11.76
C ILE A 98 -7.53 -8.51 13.30
N GLU A 99 -6.40 -8.32 13.97
CA GLU A 99 -6.34 -8.16 15.43
C GLU A 99 -6.22 -6.68 15.80
N PHE A 100 -7.16 -6.18 16.60
CA PHE A 100 -7.29 -4.76 16.93
C PHE A 100 -6.02 -4.17 17.57
N GLY A 101 -5.51 -4.82 18.63
CA GLY A 101 -4.35 -4.34 19.38
C GLY A 101 -3.08 -4.31 18.54
N GLU A 102 -2.90 -5.34 17.70
CA GLU A 102 -1.75 -5.46 16.82
C GLU A 102 -1.71 -4.33 15.77
N ILE A 103 -2.85 -3.99 15.18
CA ILE A 103 -2.93 -2.87 14.22
C ILE A 103 -2.55 -1.55 14.88
N PHE A 104 -3.09 -1.26 16.06
CA PHE A 104 -2.82 0.01 16.74
C PHE A 104 -1.34 0.13 17.13
N SER A 105 -0.78 -0.91 17.76
CA SER A 105 0.62 -0.94 18.16
C SER A 105 1.57 -0.77 16.97
N ARG A 106 1.31 -1.50 15.87
CA ARG A 106 2.13 -1.40 14.64
C ARG A 106 2.05 -0.03 14.00
N THR A 107 0.84 0.52 13.90
CA THR A 107 0.63 1.86 13.33
C THR A 107 1.36 2.91 14.18
N TRP A 108 1.26 2.81 15.51
CA TRP A 108 1.92 3.74 16.44
C TRP A 108 3.45 3.64 16.42
N GLU A 109 4.01 2.44 16.40
CA GLU A 109 5.46 2.21 16.32
C GLU A 109 6.05 2.87 15.08
N ARG A 110 5.42 2.68 13.91
CA ARG A 110 5.90 3.28 12.67
C ARG A 110 5.68 4.77 12.59
N PHE A 111 4.52 5.25 13.05
CA PHE A 111 4.21 6.67 13.08
C PHE A 111 5.19 7.45 13.97
N SER A 112 5.45 6.95 15.19
CA SER A 112 6.37 7.59 16.16
C SER A 112 7.83 7.56 15.70
N ALA A 113 8.25 6.50 15.00
CA ALA A 113 9.60 6.41 14.43
C ALA A 113 9.85 7.41 13.28
N GLN A 114 8.81 7.84 12.55
CA GLN A 114 8.94 8.66 11.35
C GLN A 114 8.03 9.91 11.36
N LEU A 115 7.93 10.56 12.53
CA LEU A 115 7.10 11.75 12.72
C LEU A 115 7.43 12.87 11.73
N GLY A 116 8.73 13.14 11.48
CA GLY A 116 9.14 14.21 10.58
C GLY A 116 8.61 14.04 9.15
N THR A 117 8.70 12.82 8.61
CA THR A 117 8.17 12.47 7.29
C THR A 117 6.64 12.56 7.25
N CYS A 118 5.97 12.12 8.32
CA CYS A 118 4.51 12.21 8.45
C CYS A 118 4.02 13.66 8.48
N VAL A 119 4.71 14.54 9.20
CA VAL A 119 4.38 15.97 9.27
C VAL A 119 4.56 16.65 7.92
N LEU A 120 5.68 16.39 7.25
CA LEU A 120 5.94 16.95 5.91
C LEU A 120 4.89 16.51 4.89
N PHE A 121 4.48 15.24 4.93
CA PHE A 121 3.39 14.72 4.11
C PHE A 121 2.08 15.51 4.32
N VAL A 122 1.70 15.80 5.56
CA VAL A 122 0.48 16.57 5.86
C VAL A 122 0.58 18.00 5.35
N PHE A 123 1.74 18.66 5.47
CA PHE A 123 1.92 19.98 4.87
C PHE A 123 1.82 19.96 3.34
N CYS A 124 2.37 18.94 2.68
CA CYS A 124 2.19 18.75 1.23
C CYS A 124 0.72 18.56 0.86
N LEU A 125 -0.01 17.70 1.59
CA LEU A 125 -1.45 17.50 1.37
C LEU A 125 -2.26 18.77 1.61
N ALA A 126 -1.97 19.49 2.70
CA ALA A 126 -2.61 20.76 3.02
C ALA A 126 -2.36 21.79 1.90
N GLY A 127 -1.13 21.87 1.38
CA GLY A 127 -0.79 22.72 0.24
C GLY A 127 -1.61 22.40 -1.01
N VAL A 128 -1.74 21.12 -1.37
CA VAL A 128 -2.55 20.67 -2.51
C VAL A 128 -4.02 21.02 -2.31
N HIS A 129 -4.58 20.79 -1.12
CA HIS A 129 -5.97 21.12 -0.81
C HIS A 129 -6.23 22.63 -0.80
N CYS A 130 -5.34 23.42 -0.20
CA CYS A 130 -5.45 24.88 -0.20
C CYS A 130 -5.40 25.44 -1.63
N ALA A 131 -4.47 24.97 -2.46
CA ALA A 131 -4.38 25.37 -3.85
C ALA A 131 -5.64 24.99 -4.64
N ALA A 132 -6.12 23.76 -4.49
CA ALA A 132 -7.34 23.29 -5.15
C ALA A 132 -8.59 24.05 -4.71
N TRP A 133 -8.69 24.37 -3.42
CA TRP A 133 -9.80 25.15 -2.86
C TRP A 133 -9.77 26.59 -3.37
N TYR A 134 -8.60 27.24 -3.35
CA TYR A 134 -8.43 28.60 -3.87
C TYR A 134 -8.81 28.68 -5.36
N ILE A 135 -8.28 27.77 -6.19
CA ILE A 135 -8.62 27.68 -7.62
C ILE A 135 -10.13 27.52 -7.82
N SER A 136 -10.77 26.64 -7.05
CA SER A 136 -12.21 26.40 -7.16
C SER A 136 -13.04 27.64 -6.81
N THR A 137 -12.65 28.36 -5.76
CA THR A 137 -13.36 29.57 -5.31
C THR A 137 -13.27 30.69 -6.34
N GLU A 138 -12.07 30.97 -6.83
CA GLU A 138 -11.85 32.01 -7.85
C GLU A 138 -12.54 31.67 -9.17
N ALA A 139 -12.40 30.42 -9.65
CA ALA A 139 -13.07 29.98 -10.88
C ALA A 139 -14.61 30.09 -10.78
N THR A 140 -15.17 29.78 -9.60
CA THR A 140 -16.61 29.91 -9.34
C THR A 140 -17.05 31.38 -9.34
N GLY A 141 -16.29 32.27 -8.69
CA GLY A 141 -16.57 33.70 -8.66
C GLY A 141 -16.53 34.35 -10.05
N MET A 142 -15.53 34.02 -10.86
CA MET A 142 -15.41 34.50 -12.24
C MET A 142 -16.58 34.03 -13.11
N LEU A 143 -16.95 32.75 -13.00
CA LEU A 143 -18.04 32.17 -13.79
C LEU A 143 -19.41 32.73 -13.36
N ALA A 144 -19.60 33.04 -12.06
CA ALA A 144 -20.80 33.70 -11.57
C ALA A 144 -20.94 35.14 -12.10
N ALA A 145 -19.86 35.92 -12.05
CA ALA A 145 -19.85 37.28 -12.59
C ALA A 145 -20.13 37.29 -14.12
N ALA A 146 -19.58 36.32 -14.85
CA ALA A 146 -19.93 36.11 -16.24
C ALA A 146 -21.42 35.70 -16.39
N GLY A 147 -21.92 34.77 -15.58
CA GLY A 147 -23.34 34.35 -15.64
C GLY A 147 -24.32 35.53 -15.51
N GLU A 148 -24.03 36.48 -14.61
CA GLU A 148 -24.84 37.68 -14.42
C GLU A 148 -24.80 38.62 -15.65
N GLN A 149 -23.64 38.79 -16.27
CA GLN A 149 -23.48 39.69 -17.42
C GLN A 149 -24.19 39.17 -18.68
N TRP A 150 -24.22 37.85 -18.88
CA TRP A 150 -24.79 37.25 -20.10
C TRP A 150 -26.27 36.90 -19.95
N GLY A 151 -26.86 37.10 -18.77
CA GLY A 151 -28.30 36.96 -18.53
C GLY A 151 -28.85 35.54 -18.71
N GLU A 152 -27.99 34.53 -18.77
CA GLU A 152 -28.38 33.15 -19.04
C GLU A 152 -28.51 32.36 -17.71
N PRO A 153 -29.73 31.99 -17.28
CA PRO A 153 -29.94 31.21 -16.05
C PRO A 153 -29.35 29.78 -16.15
N THR A 154 -28.94 29.36 -17.35
CA THR A 154 -28.23 28.11 -17.63
C THR A 154 -26.80 28.11 -17.10
N MET A 155 -26.07 29.23 -17.21
CA MET A 155 -24.67 29.33 -16.76
C MET A 155 -24.55 29.13 -15.24
N VAL A 156 -25.50 29.67 -14.48
CA VAL A 156 -25.56 29.53 -13.00
C VAL A 156 -25.71 28.06 -12.58
N LYS A 157 -26.40 27.23 -13.38
CA LYS A 157 -26.60 25.80 -13.08
C LYS A 157 -25.38 24.93 -13.41
N LEU A 158 -24.50 25.37 -14.31
CA LEU A 158 -23.29 24.63 -14.69
C LEU A 158 -22.16 24.77 -13.67
N ILE A 159 -22.12 25.87 -12.92
CA ILE A 159 -21.13 26.16 -11.87
C ILE A 159 -20.99 25.00 -10.86
N PRO A 160 -22.05 24.52 -10.18
CA PRO A 160 -21.92 23.45 -9.20
C PRO A 160 -21.50 22.11 -9.83
N MET A 161 -21.88 21.85 -11.10
CA MET A 161 -21.42 20.65 -11.81
C MET A 161 -19.91 20.68 -12.07
N ALA A 162 -19.37 21.82 -12.50
CA ALA A 162 -17.94 21.97 -12.70
C ALA A 162 -17.16 21.82 -11.38
N SER A 163 -17.65 22.44 -10.29
CA SER A 163 -17.04 22.31 -8.96
C SER A 163 -17.05 20.87 -8.45
N LEU A 164 -18.13 20.13 -8.70
CA LEU A 164 -18.23 18.71 -8.36
C LEU A 164 -17.18 17.86 -9.11
N VAL A 165 -17.03 18.07 -10.42
CA VAL A 165 -16.03 17.36 -11.24
C VAL A 165 -14.61 17.67 -10.75
N TRP A 166 -14.33 18.95 -10.46
CA TRP A 166 -13.05 19.38 -9.89
C TRP A 166 -12.76 18.70 -8.55
N SER A 167 -13.75 18.66 -7.66
CA SER A 167 -13.64 18.01 -6.35
C SER A 167 -13.35 16.51 -6.48
N LEU A 168 -14.02 15.80 -7.40
CA LEU A 168 -13.76 14.39 -7.67
C LEU A 168 -12.35 14.13 -8.20
N PHE A 169 -11.86 15.01 -9.08
CA PHE A 169 -10.51 14.93 -9.62
C PHE A 169 -9.45 15.10 -8.52
N VAL A 170 -9.56 16.18 -7.73
CA VAL A 170 -8.63 16.49 -6.64
C VAL A 170 -8.68 15.41 -5.56
N GLY A 171 -9.88 14.96 -5.18
CA GLY A 171 -10.05 13.89 -4.19
C GLY A 171 -9.43 12.57 -4.63
N SER A 172 -9.57 12.21 -5.90
CA SER A 172 -8.92 11.01 -6.47
C SER A 172 -7.40 11.12 -6.45
N PHE A 173 -6.88 12.30 -6.77
CA PHE A 173 -5.43 12.56 -6.77
C PHE A 173 -4.86 12.44 -5.35
N VAL A 174 -5.49 13.09 -4.37
CA VAL A 174 -5.10 13.02 -2.96
C VAL A 174 -5.19 11.60 -2.42
N THR A 175 -6.22 10.84 -2.81
CA THR A 175 -6.36 9.44 -2.39
C THR A 175 -5.19 8.59 -2.89
N CYS A 176 -4.79 8.75 -4.15
CA CYS A 176 -3.64 8.02 -4.70
C CYS A 176 -2.34 8.36 -3.96
N ILE A 177 -2.09 9.65 -3.71
CA ILE A 177 -0.93 10.12 -2.95
C ILE A 177 -0.92 9.49 -1.55
N THR A 178 -2.09 9.46 -0.90
CA THR A 178 -2.25 8.95 0.48
C THR A 178 -1.99 7.45 0.56
N VAL A 179 -2.56 6.67 -0.36
CA VAL A 179 -2.35 5.22 -0.44
C VAL A 179 -0.86 4.91 -0.68
N ARG A 180 -0.25 5.60 -1.65
CA ARG A 180 1.15 5.37 -2.02
C ARG A 180 2.11 5.79 -0.91
N PHE A 181 1.84 6.90 -0.23
CA PHE A 181 2.58 7.31 0.96
C PHE A 181 2.52 6.24 2.05
N GLY A 182 1.32 5.75 2.40
CA GLY A 182 1.15 4.72 3.42
C GLY A 182 1.91 3.43 3.11
N LEU A 183 1.83 2.95 1.87
CA LEU A 183 2.56 1.75 1.43
C LEU A 183 4.08 1.95 1.41
N ASN A 184 4.56 3.08 0.87
CA ASN A 184 6.00 3.37 0.80
C ASN A 184 6.64 3.47 2.19
N LEU A 185 5.89 4.02 3.16
CA LEU A 185 6.36 4.18 4.53
C LEU A 185 6.47 2.82 5.25
N LEU A 186 5.56 1.90 4.97
CA LEU A 186 5.56 0.54 5.53
C LEU A 186 6.62 -0.36 4.89
N HIS A 187 6.76 -0.35 3.57
CA HIS A 187 7.77 -1.13 2.82
C HIS A 187 9.21 -0.58 2.97
N ARG A 188 9.45 0.41 3.86
CA ARG A 188 10.78 0.99 4.16
C ARG A 188 11.55 1.50 2.93
N ARG A 189 10.87 2.12 1.96
CA ARG A 189 11.57 2.72 0.80
C ARG A 189 12.43 3.91 1.24
N PRO A 190 13.60 4.15 0.62
CA PRO A 190 14.53 5.20 1.05
C PRO A 190 14.00 6.63 0.84
N SER A 191 13.05 6.83 -0.09
CA SER A 191 12.48 8.14 -0.43
C SER A 191 10.93 8.11 -0.46
N PRO A 192 10.27 7.90 0.70
CA PRO A 192 8.81 7.72 0.74
C PRO A 192 8.06 8.94 0.22
N LEU A 193 8.64 10.14 0.36
CA LEU A 193 8.03 11.39 -0.08
C LEU A 193 8.22 11.67 -1.57
N GLY A 194 9.35 11.29 -2.16
CA GLY A 194 9.62 11.55 -3.58
C GLY A 194 8.75 10.67 -4.48
N ASP A 195 8.58 9.42 -4.09
CA ASP A 195 7.83 8.43 -4.87
C ASP A 195 6.31 8.60 -4.76
N MET A 196 5.79 9.35 -3.79
CA MET A 196 4.34 9.53 -3.62
C MET A 196 3.69 10.24 -4.82
N TRP A 197 4.46 11.07 -5.54
CA TRP A 197 3.97 11.88 -6.67
C TRP A 197 3.85 11.08 -7.99
N LYS A 198 4.41 9.87 -8.04
CA LYS A 198 4.35 8.98 -9.21
C LYS A 198 2.98 8.29 -9.31
N VAL A 199 1.93 9.09 -9.47
CA VAL A 199 0.52 8.68 -9.44
C VAL A 199 -0.04 8.39 -10.83
N GLY A 200 0.59 8.90 -11.89
CA GLY A 200 0.08 8.89 -13.28
C GLY A 200 -0.56 7.59 -13.76
N PRO A 201 0.11 6.42 -13.63
CA PRO A 201 -0.44 5.14 -14.13
C PRO A 201 -1.76 4.71 -13.47
N TYR A 202 -1.92 5.02 -12.18
CA TYR A 202 -3.03 4.54 -11.35
C TYR A 202 -4.18 5.54 -11.29
N PHE A 203 -3.90 6.83 -11.54
CA PHE A 203 -4.84 7.93 -11.35
C PHE A 203 -6.18 7.70 -12.04
N LEU A 204 -6.16 7.33 -13.32
CA LEU A 204 -7.38 7.16 -14.11
C LEU A 204 -8.25 6.01 -13.57
N ARG A 205 -7.63 4.91 -13.12
CA ARG A 205 -8.33 3.76 -12.54
C ARG A 205 -8.98 4.12 -11.20
N VAL A 206 -8.26 4.85 -10.35
CA VAL A 206 -8.81 5.35 -9.07
C VAL A 206 -9.90 6.40 -9.30
N LEU A 207 -9.75 7.28 -10.30
CA LEU A 207 -10.78 8.24 -10.69
C LEU A 207 -12.04 7.52 -11.16
N LEU A 208 -11.91 6.50 -12.01
CA LEU A 208 -13.05 5.69 -12.48
C LEU A 208 -13.73 4.98 -11.31
N LEU A 209 -12.96 4.43 -10.36
CA LEU A 209 -13.49 3.84 -9.13
C LEU A 209 -14.31 4.86 -8.33
N HIS A 210 -13.79 6.08 -8.10
CA HIS A 210 -14.52 7.12 -7.39
C HIS A 210 -15.76 7.61 -8.14
N VAL A 211 -15.70 7.72 -9.47
CA VAL A 211 -16.86 8.07 -10.30
C VAL A 211 -17.94 6.98 -10.16
N LEU A 212 -17.57 5.70 -10.21
CA LEU A 212 -18.52 4.60 -10.03
C LEU A 212 -19.17 4.65 -8.65
N ILE A 213 -18.38 4.81 -7.58
CA ILE A 213 -18.88 4.95 -6.21
C ILE A 213 -19.79 6.18 -6.10
N PHE A 214 -19.38 7.30 -6.68
CA PHE A 214 -20.15 8.55 -6.68
C PHE A 214 -21.51 8.37 -7.37
N VAL A 215 -21.56 7.73 -8.53
CA VAL A 215 -22.82 7.47 -9.26
C VAL A 215 -23.76 6.59 -8.43
N VAL A 216 -23.25 5.53 -7.81
CA VAL A 216 -24.06 4.65 -6.95
C VAL A 216 -24.61 5.40 -5.73
N VAL A 217 -23.77 6.19 -5.06
CA VAL A 217 -24.17 6.99 -3.89
C VAL A 217 -25.14 8.11 -4.29
N ALA A 218 -24.92 8.76 -5.42
CA ALA A 218 -25.81 9.80 -5.95
C ALA A 218 -27.18 9.22 -6.29
N ALA A 219 -27.23 8.06 -6.96
CA ALA A 219 -28.49 7.38 -7.26
C ALA A 219 -29.26 7.02 -5.98
N ALA A 220 -28.59 6.45 -4.98
CA ALA A 220 -29.21 6.15 -3.68
C ALA A 220 -29.71 7.42 -2.98
N SER A 221 -28.93 8.50 -3.04
CA SER A 221 -29.28 9.79 -2.42
C SER A 221 -30.50 10.42 -3.09
N VAL A 222 -30.59 10.36 -4.42
CA VAL A 222 -31.77 10.82 -5.18
C VAL A 222 -33.00 10.04 -4.75
N VAL A 223 -32.93 8.70 -4.71
CA VAL A 223 -34.06 7.86 -4.27
C VAL A 223 -34.53 8.23 -2.87
N CYS A 224 -33.60 8.48 -1.94
CA CYS A 224 -33.95 8.90 -0.58
C CYS A 224 -34.55 10.31 -0.52
N ALA A 225 -34.13 11.21 -1.41
CA ALA A 225 -34.60 12.60 -1.45
C ALA A 225 -35.94 12.79 -2.18
N LEU A 226 -36.36 11.82 -3.01
CA LEU A 226 -37.60 11.91 -3.80
C LEU A 226 -38.85 12.26 -2.97
N PRO A 227 -39.13 11.62 -1.81
CA PRO A 227 -40.33 11.94 -1.02
C PRO A 227 -40.36 13.39 -0.52
N VAL A 228 -39.20 13.93 -0.12
CA VAL A 228 -39.07 15.34 0.31
C VAL A 228 -39.25 16.27 -0.88
N GLY A 229 -38.67 15.93 -2.04
CA GLY A 229 -38.83 16.73 -3.25
C GLY A 229 -40.28 16.81 -3.73
N ILE A 230 -41.02 15.70 -3.70
CA ILE A 230 -42.45 15.65 -4.05
C ILE A 230 -43.26 16.46 -3.03
N ALA A 231 -43.02 16.26 -1.74
CA ALA A 231 -43.72 17.01 -0.70
C ALA A 231 -43.46 18.53 -0.76
N ALA A 232 -42.22 18.95 -1.07
CA ALA A 232 -41.88 20.36 -1.25
C ALA A 232 -42.64 21.00 -2.43
N SER A 233 -43.06 20.20 -3.42
CA SER A 233 -43.82 20.71 -4.57
C SER A 233 -45.27 21.06 -4.25
N THR A 234 -45.84 20.57 -3.13
CA THR A 234 -47.24 20.81 -2.77
C THR A 234 -47.45 22.06 -1.90
N GLN A 235 -46.37 22.68 -1.39
CA GLN A 235 -46.41 23.83 -0.47
C GLN A 235 -47.29 23.62 0.79
N ASP A 236 -47.50 22.37 1.19
CA ASP A 236 -48.27 21.99 2.37
C ASP A 236 -47.32 21.50 3.46
N ASP A 237 -47.38 22.14 4.63
CA ASP A 237 -46.55 21.81 5.80
C ASP A 237 -46.75 20.36 6.26
N THR A 238 -47.98 19.84 6.14
CA THR A 238 -48.29 18.46 6.53
C THR A 238 -47.68 17.45 5.55
N ALA A 239 -47.73 17.77 4.26
CA ALA A 239 -47.08 16.96 3.23
C ALA A 239 -45.56 16.98 3.41
N MET A 240 -44.95 18.13 3.73
CA MET A 240 -43.52 18.25 4.02
C MET A 240 -43.09 17.37 5.20
N LEU A 241 -43.86 17.35 6.29
CA LEU A 241 -43.58 16.48 7.44
C LEU A 241 -43.63 14.99 7.05
N ILE A 242 -44.64 14.59 6.27
CA ILE A 242 -44.78 13.21 5.77
C ILE A 242 -43.62 12.87 4.83
N GLY A 243 -43.25 13.76 3.91
CA GLY A 243 -42.11 13.55 3.00
C GLY A 243 -40.78 13.39 3.75
N ALA A 244 -40.53 14.23 4.76
CA ALA A 244 -39.32 14.15 5.59
C ALA A 244 -39.25 12.85 6.40
N THR A 245 -40.36 12.41 6.98
CA THR A 245 -40.40 11.15 7.74
C THR A 245 -40.16 9.94 6.84
N ILE A 246 -40.79 9.87 5.66
CA ILE A 246 -40.57 8.79 4.69
C ILE A 246 -39.11 8.78 4.20
N SER A 247 -38.56 9.95 3.86
CA SER A 247 -37.16 10.09 3.45
C SER A 247 -36.19 9.63 4.54
N GLY A 248 -36.44 10.00 5.80
CA GLY A 248 -35.66 9.55 6.95
C GLY A 248 -35.69 8.03 7.12
N VAL A 249 -36.86 7.40 6.94
CA VAL A 249 -37.00 5.93 6.98
C VAL A 249 -36.25 5.26 5.82
N LEU A 250 -36.29 5.82 4.60
CA LEU A 250 -35.54 5.32 3.44
C LEU A 250 -34.02 5.53 3.56
N ALA A 251 -33.58 6.55 4.30
CA ALA A 251 -32.17 6.79 4.54
C ALA A 251 -31.53 5.67 5.39
N ILE A 252 -32.28 5.03 6.29
CA ILE A 252 -31.75 3.95 7.16
C ILE A 252 -31.20 2.77 6.33
N PRO A 253 -31.96 2.12 5.43
CA PRO A 253 -31.43 1.04 4.60
C PRO A 253 -30.37 1.54 3.62
N ALA A 254 -30.44 2.78 3.13
CA ALA A 254 -29.40 3.37 2.28
C ALA A 254 -28.07 3.54 3.02
N ILE A 255 -28.10 4.01 4.27
CA ILE A 255 -26.92 4.10 5.15
C ILE A 255 -26.39 2.71 5.48
N MET A 256 -27.27 1.75 5.78
CA MET A 256 -26.86 0.37 6.04
C MET A 256 -26.22 -0.28 4.80
N PHE A 257 -26.77 -0.04 3.61
CA PHE A 257 -26.17 -0.45 2.34
C PHE A 257 -24.81 0.23 2.13
N ALA A 258 -24.72 1.55 2.29
CA ALA A 258 -23.47 2.29 2.19
C ALA A 258 -22.42 1.80 3.18
N PHE A 259 -22.84 1.38 4.38
CA PHE A 259 -21.96 0.74 5.35
C PHE A 259 -21.44 -0.62 4.87
N ILE A 260 -22.35 -1.54 4.49
CA ILE A 260 -21.99 -2.91 4.10
C ILE A 260 -21.08 -2.93 2.86
N TYR A 261 -21.40 -2.09 1.87
CA TYR A 261 -20.67 -2.00 0.60
C TYR A 261 -19.47 -1.07 0.71
N GLY A 262 -19.59 0.09 1.36
CA GLY A 262 -18.48 1.03 1.53
C GLY A 262 -17.32 0.43 2.32
N TYR A 263 -17.60 -0.29 3.42
CA TYR A 263 -16.55 -1.03 4.13
C TYR A 263 -16.04 -2.24 3.35
N GLY A 264 -16.85 -2.82 2.45
CA GLY A 264 -16.40 -3.85 1.53
C GLY A 264 -15.42 -3.34 0.47
N ILE A 265 -15.56 -2.09 0.05
CA ILE A 265 -14.75 -1.44 -1.01
C ILE A 265 -13.54 -0.68 -0.43
N LEU A 266 -13.40 -0.66 0.88
CA LEU A 266 -12.40 0.10 1.62
C LEU A 266 -10.94 -0.12 1.15
N LEU A 267 -10.62 -1.33 0.67
CA LEU A 267 -9.28 -1.71 0.21
C LEU A 267 -9.09 -1.58 -1.31
N ALA A 268 -10.13 -1.23 -2.08
CA ALA A 268 -10.08 -1.24 -3.54
C ALA A 268 -8.99 -0.29 -4.09
N GLY A 269 -8.84 0.91 -3.50
CA GLY A 269 -7.77 1.84 -3.87
C GLY A 269 -6.37 1.29 -3.61
N PHE A 270 -6.18 0.51 -2.55
CA PHE A 270 -4.91 -0.16 -2.25
C PHE A 270 -4.60 -1.25 -3.28
N PHE A 271 -5.58 -2.07 -3.65
CA PHE A 271 -5.39 -3.10 -4.68
C PHE A 271 -5.04 -2.53 -6.06
N ILE A 272 -5.54 -1.35 -6.43
CA ILE A 272 -5.17 -0.69 -7.69
C ILE A 272 -3.71 -0.21 -7.65
N VAL A 273 -3.28 0.36 -6.52
CA VAL A 273 -1.94 0.97 -6.40
C VAL A 273 -0.84 -0.05 -6.11
N ASP A 274 -1.15 -1.10 -5.33
CA ASP A 274 -0.18 -2.11 -4.89
C ASP A 274 -0.07 -3.30 -5.86
N GLN A 275 -1.21 -3.77 -6.38
CA GLN A 275 -1.28 -4.98 -7.21
C GLN A 275 -1.56 -4.67 -8.68
N GLU A 276 -1.63 -3.39 -9.05
CA GLU A 276 -1.95 -2.91 -10.41
C GLU A 276 -3.25 -3.49 -10.99
N ASN A 277 -4.19 -3.87 -10.12
CA ASN A 277 -5.46 -4.48 -10.52
C ASN A 277 -6.33 -3.50 -11.33
N ASP A 278 -7.18 -4.08 -12.19
CA ASP A 278 -8.27 -3.34 -12.83
C ASP A 278 -9.35 -2.91 -11.82
N VAL A 279 -10.21 -1.98 -12.21
CA VAL A 279 -11.21 -1.40 -11.28
C VAL A 279 -12.21 -2.44 -10.78
N LEU A 280 -12.72 -3.30 -11.64
CA LEU A 280 -13.68 -4.34 -11.23
C LEU A 280 -13.02 -5.43 -10.39
N GLU A 281 -11.78 -5.78 -10.72
CA GLU A 281 -11.03 -6.80 -9.99
C GLU A 281 -10.60 -6.29 -8.61
N SER A 282 -10.21 -5.03 -8.50
CA SER A 282 -9.90 -4.39 -7.21
C SER A 282 -11.13 -4.29 -6.29
N LEU A 283 -12.33 -4.03 -6.84
CA LEU A 283 -13.59 -4.08 -6.10
C LEU A 283 -13.89 -5.49 -5.58
N ARG A 284 -13.76 -6.50 -6.44
CA ARG A 284 -13.99 -7.89 -6.09
C ARG A 284 -13.01 -8.35 -5.00
N ASN A 285 -11.73 -8.05 -5.17
CA ASN A 285 -10.70 -8.40 -4.20
C ASN A 285 -10.93 -7.67 -2.88
N SER A 286 -11.23 -6.37 -2.90
CA SER A 286 -11.57 -5.63 -1.67
C SER A 286 -12.71 -6.31 -0.90
N ILE A 287 -13.79 -6.69 -1.58
CA ILE A 287 -14.93 -7.35 -0.92
C ILE A 287 -14.53 -8.71 -0.35
N ARG A 288 -13.71 -9.48 -1.08
CA ARG A 288 -13.23 -10.81 -0.68
C ARG A 288 -12.33 -10.75 0.56
N TYR A 289 -11.33 -9.87 0.57
CA TYR A 289 -10.37 -9.74 1.69
C TYR A 289 -10.96 -9.03 2.91
N MET A 290 -12.02 -8.23 2.72
CA MET A 290 -12.77 -7.64 3.84
C MET A 290 -13.83 -8.58 4.44
N TYR A 291 -14.08 -9.74 3.83
CA TYR A 291 -15.05 -10.69 4.37
C TYR A 291 -14.60 -11.20 5.74
N GLY A 292 -15.45 -11.04 6.76
CA GLY A 292 -15.12 -11.35 8.16
C GLY A 292 -14.38 -10.26 8.93
N ASN A 293 -13.84 -9.23 8.26
CA ASN A 293 -13.09 -8.14 8.89
C ASN A 293 -13.83 -6.78 8.93
N LYS A 294 -15.02 -6.67 8.30
CA LYS A 294 -15.77 -5.40 8.18
C LYS A 294 -16.05 -4.73 9.52
N LEU A 295 -16.57 -5.48 10.49
CA LEU A 295 -16.92 -4.95 11.81
C LEU A 295 -15.67 -4.51 12.56
N THR A 296 -14.59 -5.30 12.52
CA THR A 296 -13.32 -4.96 13.16
C THR A 296 -12.73 -3.69 12.57
N ALA A 297 -12.69 -3.56 11.23
CA ALA A 297 -12.22 -2.36 10.57
C ALA A 297 -13.09 -1.13 10.90
N PHE A 298 -14.41 -1.30 10.99
CA PHE A 298 -15.30 -0.24 11.47
C PHE A 298 -14.97 0.17 12.90
N CYS A 299 -14.86 -0.77 13.84
CA CYS A 299 -14.53 -0.48 15.23
C CYS A 299 -13.19 0.23 15.36
N ILE A 300 -12.16 -0.19 14.61
CA ILE A 300 -10.85 0.48 14.58
C ILE A 300 -11.00 1.94 14.14
N LYS A 301 -11.68 2.18 13.02
CA LYS A 301 -11.88 3.55 12.50
C LYS A 301 -12.75 4.39 13.42
N PHE A 302 -13.75 3.80 14.07
CA PHE A 302 -14.61 4.48 15.02
C PHE A 302 -13.82 4.91 16.27
N VAL A 303 -13.02 4.00 16.85
CA VAL A 303 -12.18 4.31 18.01
C VAL A 303 -11.11 5.34 17.66
N VAL A 304 -10.37 5.14 16.56
CA VAL A 304 -9.34 6.10 16.12
C VAL A 304 -9.95 7.45 15.78
N GLY A 305 -11.10 7.47 15.09
CA GLY A 305 -11.83 8.70 14.76
C GLY A 305 -12.31 9.44 16.01
N GLY A 306 -12.87 8.73 16.99
CA GLY A 306 -13.31 9.30 18.26
C GLY A 306 -12.14 9.86 19.08
N LEU A 307 -11.04 9.12 19.19
CA LEU A 307 -9.82 9.60 19.85
C LEU A 307 -9.22 10.81 19.12
N THR A 308 -9.17 10.77 17.79
CA THR A 308 -8.71 11.88 16.97
C THR A 308 -9.57 13.13 17.20
N ALA A 309 -10.90 13.00 17.21
CA ALA A 309 -11.80 14.11 17.46
C ALA A 309 -11.63 14.69 18.87
N LEU A 310 -11.44 13.83 19.89
CA LEU A 310 -11.16 14.26 21.25
C LEU A 310 -9.83 15.01 21.35
N ILE A 311 -8.75 14.48 20.78
CA ILE A 311 -7.44 15.13 20.77
C ILE A 311 -7.50 16.44 19.99
N LEU A 312 -8.21 16.46 18.86
CA LEU A 312 -8.43 17.66 18.06
C LEU A 312 -9.07 18.78 18.88
N LEU A 313 -10.11 18.45 19.64
CA LEU A 313 -10.80 19.37 20.53
C LEU A 313 -9.88 19.86 21.66
N LEU A 314 -9.18 18.94 22.34
CA LEU A 314 -8.30 19.26 23.47
C LEU A 314 -7.07 20.07 23.06
N THR A 315 -6.59 19.89 21.83
CA THR A 315 -5.39 20.56 21.31
C THR A 315 -5.70 21.75 20.39
N CYS A 316 -6.97 22.18 20.35
CA CYS A 316 -7.44 23.33 19.56
C CYS A 316 -6.98 23.28 18.09
N GLY A 317 -7.05 22.12 17.44
CA GLY A 317 -6.68 21.98 16.02
C GLY A 317 -5.31 21.36 15.76
N LEU A 318 -4.42 21.24 16.75
CA LEU A 318 -3.07 20.70 16.53
C LEU A 318 -3.10 19.27 15.99
N ALA A 319 -4.10 18.47 16.38
CA ALA A 319 -4.28 17.11 15.88
C ALA A 319 -4.44 17.03 14.34
N LEU A 320 -4.86 18.11 13.66
CA LEU A 320 -4.96 18.12 12.19
C LEU A 320 -3.62 17.91 11.49
N VAL A 321 -2.50 18.23 12.16
CA VAL A 321 -1.15 18.03 11.61
C VAL A 321 -0.76 16.55 11.60
N PHE A 322 -1.33 15.74 12.50
CA PHE A 322 -0.91 14.35 12.73
C PHE A 322 -1.97 13.33 12.31
N ALA A 323 -3.24 13.67 12.43
CA ALA A 323 -4.34 12.75 12.16
C ALA A 323 -4.37 12.22 10.72
N PRO A 324 -4.16 13.04 9.66
CA PRO A 324 -4.23 12.55 8.29
C PRO A 324 -3.12 11.53 7.98
N SER A 325 -1.89 11.78 8.45
CA SER A 325 -0.76 10.85 8.24
C SER A 325 -0.91 9.58 9.07
N TYR A 326 -1.37 9.69 10.32
CA TYR A 326 -1.70 8.52 11.13
C TYR A 326 -2.79 7.66 10.49
N TYR A 327 -3.85 8.29 9.97
CA TYR A 327 -4.94 7.58 9.31
C TYR A 327 -4.49 6.95 7.98
N ALA A 328 -3.63 7.61 7.21
CA ALA A 328 -3.03 7.04 6.00
C ALA A 328 -2.25 5.75 6.30
N LEU A 329 -1.42 5.79 7.35
CA LEU A 329 -0.68 4.63 7.84
C LEU A 329 -1.60 3.52 8.35
N LEU A 330 -2.60 3.87 9.16
CA LEU A 330 -3.56 2.93 9.71
C LEU A 330 -4.25 2.14 8.59
N MET A 331 -4.67 2.82 7.53
CA MET A 331 -5.33 2.20 6.38
C MET A 331 -4.40 1.26 5.62
N ALA A 332 -3.12 1.63 5.46
CA ALA A 332 -2.11 0.76 4.86
C ALA A 332 -1.81 -0.48 5.73
N VAL A 333 -1.74 -0.32 7.06
CA VAL A 333 -1.58 -1.45 7.99
C VAL A 333 -2.80 -2.38 7.94
N ILE A 334 -4.02 -1.83 7.90
CA ILE A 334 -5.26 -2.61 7.73
C ILE A 334 -5.21 -3.40 6.42
N TYR A 335 -4.77 -2.79 5.32
CA TYR A 335 -4.60 -3.47 4.04
C TYR A 335 -3.62 -4.65 4.14
N LEU A 336 -2.37 -4.41 4.56
CA LEU A 336 -1.35 -5.45 4.67
C LEU A 336 -1.73 -6.56 5.67
N SER A 337 -2.48 -6.20 6.72
CA SER A 337 -2.99 -7.16 7.71
C SER A 337 -4.19 -7.95 7.22
N ALA A 338 -4.98 -7.44 6.28
CA ALA A 338 -6.10 -8.16 5.67
C ALA A 338 -5.63 -9.09 4.55
N THR A 339 -4.58 -8.69 3.82
CA THR A 339 -3.99 -9.47 2.71
C THR A 339 -2.91 -10.46 3.15
N GLY A 340 -2.54 -10.45 4.42
CA GLY A 340 -1.52 -11.35 5.00
C GLY A 340 -0.07 -10.97 4.66
N GLN A 341 0.15 -9.94 3.84
CA GLN A 341 1.47 -9.53 3.36
C GLN A 341 2.42 -9.12 4.50
N TRP A 342 1.89 -8.58 5.60
CA TRP A 342 2.73 -8.16 6.73
C TRP A 342 3.53 -9.31 7.37
N ARG A 343 3.03 -10.55 7.32
CA ARG A 343 3.72 -11.71 7.91
C ARG A 343 4.88 -12.21 7.07
N ALA A 344 4.91 -11.89 5.78
CA ALA A 344 5.98 -12.33 4.88
C ALA A 344 7.27 -11.51 5.02
N GLU A 345 7.18 -10.27 5.53
CA GLU A 345 8.34 -9.37 5.68
C GLU A 345 9.14 -9.56 6.97
N LEU A 346 8.60 -10.28 7.95
CA LEU A 346 9.35 -10.66 9.13
C LEU A 346 10.03 -12.01 8.85
N PRO A 347 11.37 -12.10 8.80
CA PRO A 347 11.99 -13.38 9.10
C PRO A 347 11.43 -13.75 10.48
N GLY A 348 10.64 -14.82 10.52
CA GLY A 348 10.08 -15.30 11.78
C GLY A 348 11.22 -15.40 12.80
N PRO A 349 10.97 -15.16 14.09
CA PRO A 349 11.98 -15.47 15.09
C PRO A 349 12.38 -16.92 14.82
N SER A 350 13.64 -17.14 14.44
CA SER A 350 14.19 -18.48 14.41
C SER A 350 14.02 -18.99 15.83
N LYS A 351 12.96 -19.76 16.04
CA LYS A 351 12.87 -20.69 17.16
C LYS A 351 13.88 -21.81 16.86
N ASP A 352 15.14 -21.46 16.70
CA ASP A 352 16.22 -22.39 16.98
C ASP A 352 16.31 -22.45 18.49
N LEU A 353 15.46 -23.34 19.02
CA LEU A 353 15.82 -24.41 19.93
C LEU A 353 17.25 -24.34 20.48
N SER A 354 17.57 -23.29 21.23
CA SER A 354 18.45 -23.42 22.39
C SER A 354 17.64 -24.06 23.51
N GLN A 355 17.18 -25.30 23.29
CA GLN A 355 16.95 -26.23 24.38
C GLN A 355 18.33 -26.73 24.80
N THR A 356 18.98 -25.91 25.62
CA THR A 356 19.86 -26.40 26.67
C THR A 356 19.01 -27.30 27.58
N SER A 357 19.27 -28.61 27.51
CA SER A 357 19.05 -29.49 28.66
C SER A 357 20.09 -30.61 28.67
N ILE A 358 21.13 -30.35 29.47
CA ILE A 358 21.88 -31.27 30.35
C ILE A 358 22.77 -32.33 29.67
#